data_AF-A0A499UY59-F1
#
_entry.id   AF-A0A499UY59-F1
#
_cell.length_a   1.000
_cell.length_b   1.000
_cell.length_c   1.000
_cell.angle_alpha   90.00
_cell.angle_beta   90.00
_cell.angle_gamma   90.00
#
_symmetry.space_group_name_H-M   'P 1'
#
loop_
_entity.id
_entity.type
_entity.pdbx_description
1 polymer ?
#
loop_
_entity_poly.entity_id
_entity_poly.type
_entity_poly.pdbx_seq_one_letter_code
_entity_poly.pdbx_strand_id
1 'polypeptide(L)' 'MGLPLFGVLEAAGPEDLRLQDATAELLTALGRPRPVIADARAPIFGAVLGERALLSGPDAHLGHHTFTQWLTNH' A
#
# COMPACT_ATOMS: atom_id res chain seq x y z
N MET A 1 -0.28 -25.30 17.80
CA MET A 1 0.36 -24.01 18.11
C MET A 1 1.67 -23.93 17.34
N GLY A 2 1.81 -22.96 16.45
CA GLY A 2 3.03 -22.79 15.66
C GLY A 2 4.16 -22.16 16.48
N LEU A 3 5.41 -22.42 16.08
CA LEU A 3 6.58 -21.72 16.63
C LEU A 3 6.58 -20.26 16.15
N PRO A 4 7.05 -19.30 16.96
CA PRO A 4 7.20 -17.91 16.54
C PRO A 4 8.09 -17.80 15.30
N LEU A 5 7.74 -16.92 14.36
CA LEU A 5 8.63 -16.59 13.26
C LEU A 5 9.76 -15.71 13.81
N PHE A 6 10.96 -16.28 13.94
CA PHE A 6 12.18 -15.53 14.23
C PHE A 6 12.74 -14.88 12.96
N GLY A 7 11.90 -14.06 12.31
CA GLY A 7 12.20 -13.47 11.01
C GLY A 7 11.19 -12.39 10.63
N VAL A 8 11.30 -11.91 9.39
CA VAL A 8 10.37 -10.93 8.81
C VAL A 8 9.34 -11.67 7.97
N LEU A 9 8.08 -11.28 8.12
CA LEU A 9 6.98 -11.65 7.23
C LEU A 9 6.46 -10.39 6.57
N GLU A 10 6.45 -10.35 5.26
CA GLU A 10 5.75 -9.31 4.52
C GLU A 10 4.29 -9.71 4.33
N ALA A 11 3.38 -8.76 4.47
CA ALA A 11 1.96 -8.95 4.25
C ALA A 11 1.42 -7.82 3.38
N ALA A 12 0.53 -8.14 2.46
CA ALA A 12 -0.05 -7.20 1.52
C ALA A 12 -1.52 -7.52 1.23
N GLY A 13 -2.22 -6.59 0.57
CA GLY A 13 -3.52 -6.88 -0.04
C GLY A 13 -3.38 -7.85 -1.22
N PRO A 14 -4.49 -8.28 -1.85
CA PRO A 14 -4.46 -9.20 -2.98
C PRO A 14 -3.92 -8.57 -4.28
N GLU A 15 -3.60 -7.27 -4.28
CA GLU A 15 -3.24 -6.50 -5.47
C GLU A 15 -2.14 -5.47 -5.20
N ASP A 16 -1.27 -5.26 -6.19
CA ASP A 16 -0.35 -4.14 -6.23
C ASP A 16 -1.12 -2.87 -6.58
N LEU A 17 -0.99 -1.83 -5.77
CA LEU A 17 -1.61 -0.52 -6.00
C LEU A 17 -0.55 0.57 -5.96
N ARG A 18 -0.54 1.45 -6.97
CA ARG A 18 0.40 2.58 -6.97
C ARG A 18 -0.01 3.57 -5.89
N LEU A 19 0.99 4.15 -5.20
CA LEU A 19 0.75 5.05 -4.07
C LEU A 19 -0.16 6.23 -4.39
N GLN A 20 -0.02 6.85 -5.58
CA GLN A 20 -0.89 7.97 -5.95
C GLN A 20 -2.34 7.55 -6.21
N ASP A 21 -2.57 6.32 -6.68
CA ASP A 21 -3.91 5.79 -6.95
C ASP A 21 -4.61 5.47 -5.62
N ALA A 22 -3.90 4.81 -4.70
CA ALA A 22 -4.36 4.59 -3.32
C ALA A 22 -4.69 5.91 -2.60
N THR A 23 -3.85 6.94 -2.78
CA THR A 23 -4.06 8.26 -2.18
C THR A 23 -5.32 8.93 -2.74
N ALA A 24 -5.52 8.88 -4.06
CA ALA A 24 -6.69 9.48 -4.71
C ALA A 24 -7.99 8.77 -4.27
N GLU A 25 -7.96 7.44 -4.17
CA GLU A 25 -9.08 6.64 -3.72
C GLU A 25 -9.43 6.93 -2.25
N LEU A 26 -8.44 6.97 -1.36
CA LEU A 26 -8.62 7.35 0.03
C LEU A 26 -9.24 8.74 0.16
N LEU A 27 -8.73 9.74 -0.56
CA LEU A 27 -9.27 11.10 -0.53
C LEU A 27 -10.72 11.15 -1.02
N THR A 28 -11.06 10.34 -2.01
CA THR A 28 -12.43 10.20 -2.52
C THR A 28 -13.34 9.56 -1.48
N ALA A 29 -12.92 8.46 -0.84
CA ALA A 29 -13.66 7.79 0.22
C ALA A 29 -13.90 8.72 1.43
N LEU A 30 -12.95 9.60 1.73
CA LEU A 30 -13.08 10.62 2.78
C LEU A 30 -13.94 11.83 2.38
N GLY A 31 -14.52 11.86 1.18
CA GLY A 31 -15.32 12.98 0.68
C GLY A 31 -14.50 14.26 0.42
N ARG A 32 -13.19 14.13 0.21
CA ARG A 32 -12.25 15.25 -0.01
C ARG A 32 -11.42 15.07 -1.29
N PRO A 33 -12.06 14.85 -2.46
CA PRO A 33 -11.33 14.66 -3.70
C PRO A 33 -10.51 15.90 -4.04
N ARG A 34 -9.23 15.69 -4.36
CA ARG A 34 -8.30 16.75 -4.79
C ARG A 34 -7.25 16.17 -5.72
N PRO A 35 -6.62 16.99 -6.58
CA PRO A 35 -5.56 16.51 -7.46
C PRO A 35 -4.43 15.85 -6.67
N VAL A 36 -4.07 14.63 -7.07
CA VAL A 36 -2.89 13.91 -6.56
C VAL A 36 -1.83 13.97 -7.65
N ILE A 37 -0.64 14.46 -7.30
CA ILE A 37 0.48 14.62 -8.22
C ILE A 37 1.55 13.60 -7.80
N ALA A 38 1.90 12.70 -8.71
CA ALA A 38 3.02 11.79 -8.51
C ALA A 38 4.34 12.49 -8.86
N ASP A 39 5.31 12.42 -7.95
CA ASP A 39 6.69 12.84 -8.19
C ASP A 39 7.63 11.71 -7.72
N ALA A 40 8.28 11.04 -8.68
CA ALA A 40 9.20 9.94 -8.40
C ALA A 40 10.46 10.37 -7.62
N ARG A 41 10.72 11.67 -7.49
CA ARG A 41 11.84 12.23 -6.72
C ARG A 41 11.40 12.81 -5.38
N ALA A 42 10.10 12.80 -5.06
CA ALA A 42 9.62 13.22 -3.75
C ALA A 42 10.12 12.23 -2.68
N PRO A 43 10.82 12.69 -1.64
CA PRO A 43 11.32 11.79 -0.61
C PRO A 43 10.19 11.25 0.27
N ILE A 44 10.23 9.94 0.55
CA ILE A 44 9.42 9.29 1.58
C ILE A 44 10.35 9.00 2.76
N PHE A 45 10.05 9.60 3.91
CA PHE A 45 10.92 9.59 5.09
C PHE A 45 12.38 9.99 4.81
N GLY A 46 12.56 10.98 3.91
CA GLY A 46 13.89 11.51 3.56
C GLY A 46 14.64 10.71 2.49
N ALA A 47 14.08 9.58 2.02
CA ALA A 47 14.68 8.78 0.95
C ALA A 47 13.90 8.90 -0.36
N VAL A 48 14.60 9.05 -1.47
CA VAL A 48 14.02 8.87 -2.82
C VAL A 48 13.93 7.37 -3.07
N LEU A 49 12.70 6.87 -3.21
CA LEU A 49 12.46 5.43 -3.31
C LEU A 49 12.52 4.94 -4.76
N GLY A 50 12.97 3.70 -4.94
CA GLY A 50 12.80 2.99 -6.20
C GLY A 50 11.33 2.62 -6.45
N GLU A 51 10.96 2.39 -7.71
CA GLU A 51 9.58 2.16 -8.15
C GLU A 51 8.84 1.07 -7.34
N ARG A 52 9.53 -0.01 -6.97
CA ARG A 52 8.95 -1.15 -6.25
C ARG A 52 9.25 -1.17 -4.76
N ALA A 53 9.88 -0.13 -4.20
CA ALA A 53 10.37 -0.14 -2.82
C ALA A 53 9.27 -0.19 -1.75
N LEU A 54 8.03 0.12 -2.11
CA LEU A 54 6.85 0.04 -1.22
C LEU A 54 5.98 -1.20 -1.48
N LEU A 55 6.30 -1.97 -2.51
CA LEU A 55 5.58 -3.20 -2.83
C LEU A 55 6.20 -4.34 -2.03
N SER A 56 5.37 -5.29 -1.65
CA SER A 56 5.85 -6.52 -1.04
C SER A 56 6.61 -7.37 -2.07
N GLY A 57 7.50 -8.22 -1.55
CA GLY A 57 8.15 -9.28 -2.30
C GLY A 57 7.17 -10.36 -2.76
N PRO A 58 7.64 -11.28 -3.61
CA PRO A 58 6.79 -12.31 -4.22
C PRO A 58 6.21 -13.32 -3.23
N ASP A 59 6.83 -13.48 -2.06
CA ASP A 59 6.43 -14.46 -1.03
C ASP A 59 5.56 -13.84 0.08
N ALA A 60 5.02 -12.64 -0.16
CA ALA A 60 4.20 -11.94 0.82
C ALA A 60 2.92 -12.72 1.14
N HIS A 61 2.51 -12.66 2.40
CA HIS A 61 1.22 -13.18 2.81
C HIS A 61 0.11 -12.23 2.31
N LEU A 62 -0.67 -12.68 1.35
CA LEU A 62 -1.73 -11.88 0.75
C LEU A 62 -3.05 -12.04 1.54
N GLY A 63 -3.62 -10.90 1.92
CA GLY A 63 -4.98 -10.81 2.42
C GLY A 63 -6.03 -10.97 1.31
N HIS A 64 -7.30 -11.00 1.70
CA HIS A 64 -8.41 -11.22 0.76
C HIS A 64 -9.12 -9.94 0.29
N HIS A 65 -8.95 -8.83 1.00
CA HIS A 65 -9.69 -7.60 0.71
C HIS A 65 -8.83 -6.66 -0.13
N THR A 66 -9.39 -6.18 -1.24
CA THR A 66 -8.82 -5.09 -2.03
C THR A 66 -8.76 -3.80 -1.21
N PHE A 67 -7.96 -2.82 -1.65
CA PHE A 67 -7.88 -1.54 -0.94
C PHE A 67 -9.26 -0.85 -0.91
N THR A 68 -10.00 -0.90 -2.02
CA THR A 68 -11.38 -0.41 -2.11
C THR A 68 -12.31 -1.09 -1.12
N GLN A 69 -12.30 -2.43 -1.07
CA GLN A 69 -13.16 -3.19 -0.16
C GLN A 69 -12.84 -2.87 1.30
N TRP A 70 -11.56 -2.64 1.62
CA TRP A 70 -11.15 -2.21 2.94
C TRP A 70 -11.73 -0.82 3.27
N LEU A 71 -11.61 0.17 2.37
CA LEU A 71 -12.16 1.51 2.58
C LEU A 71 -13.69 1.54 2.76
N THR A 72 -14.42 0.62 2.14
CA THR A 72 -15.89 0.57 2.24
C THR A 72 -16.41 -0.13 3.50
N ASN A 73 -15.57 -0.95 4.15
CA ASN A 73 -15.96 -1.81 5.28
C ASN A 73 -15.53 -1.28 6.66
N HIS A 74 -15.01 -0.06 6.76
CA HIS A 74 -14.59 0.62 8.01
C HIS A 74 -15.25 1.99 8.13
#